data_AF-A0A8C5EDU2-F1
#
_entry.id   AF-A0A8C5EDU2-F1
#
_cell.length_a   1.000
_cell.length_b   1.000
_cell.length_c   1.000
_cell.angle_alpha   90.00
_cell.angle_beta   90.00
_cell.angle_gamma   90.00
#
_symmetry.space_group_name_H-M   'P 1'
#
loop_
_entity.id
_entity.type
_entity.pdbx_description
1 polymer ?
#
loop_
_entity_poly.entity_id
_entity_poly.type
_entity_poly.pdbx_seq_one_letter_code
_entity_poly.pdbx_strand_id
1 'polypeptide(L)'
;CFNPIFEEASNVVRERFPDTSTLWLARVDCDQHSISDQQISTLKLFRNGMMMKREYRGQRSVVAIADFIQEVNTVDRSKRNIIGYFETKDSDNYHTFEKVANILRDDCTFLAAFGAVSESERIGGDNVIYKPVGENVPDMIYLGSLTNFDLTYVWSQDKCVPLVREITFENGEELTEEGIPFLILFHVKEDTESLEQFQQEVARQLISEKGSINFLHADCDKFRHPLLHIQKTPADCPVIAIDSFRHMYVFSDFKDLSIPGKIKQFVLDLHSGKLHREFHHGPDPTDSTPGQVKVASSPPESSFQKLAPSETRYTILNRDRDEL
;
A
#
# COMPACT_ATOMS: atom_id res chain seq x y z
N CYS A 1 5.37 -19.11 -42.28
CA CYS A 1 4.69 -17.83 -42.57
C CYS A 1 4.56 -16.88 -41.37
N PHE A 2 4.90 -17.25 -40.13
CA PHE A 2 4.69 -16.38 -38.95
C PHE A 2 5.86 -15.41 -38.68
N ASN A 3 7.08 -15.74 -39.12
CA ASN A 3 8.29 -14.92 -38.88
C ASN A 3 8.16 -13.43 -39.27
N PRO A 4 7.70 -13.07 -40.48
CA PRO A 4 7.61 -11.64 -40.84
C PRO A 4 6.60 -10.87 -39.98
N ILE A 5 5.49 -11.52 -39.58
CA ILE A 5 4.45 -10.92 -38.73
C ILE A 5 4.98 -10.69 -37.31
N PHE A 6 5.76 -11.63 -36.78
CA PHE A 6 6.35 -11.51 -35.44
C PHE A 6 7.45 -10.45 -35.39
N GLU A 7 8.29 -10.34 -36.42
CA GLU A 7 9.31 -9.29 -36.52
C GLU A 7 8.67 -7.89 -36.62
N GLU A 8 7.64 -7.75 -37.46
CA GLU A 8 6.90 -6.50 -37.58
C GLU A 8 6.17 -6.13 -36.27
N ALA A 9 5.51 -7.10 -35.62
CA ALA A 9 4.90 -6.90 -34.30
C ALA A 9 5.94 -6.49 -33.24
N SER A 10 7.13 -7.09 -33.25
CA SER A 10 8.22 -6.71 -32.34
C SER A 10 8.65 -5.26 -32.54
N ASN A 11 8.73 -4.78 -33.78
CA ASN A 11 9.07 -3.39 -34.07
C ASN A 11 7.97 -2.43 -33.59
N VAL A 12 6.70 -2.72 -33.90
CA VAL A 12 5.55 -1.91 -33.44
C VAL A 12 5.49 -1.85 -31.91
N VAL A 13 5.74 -2.98 -31.25
CA VAL A 13 5.73 -3.05 -29.78
C VAL A 13 6.89 -2.26 -29.17
N ARG A 14 8.11 -2.32 -29.74
CA ARG A 14 9.24 -1.51 -29.27
C ARG A 14 9.01 -0.02 -29.46
N GLU A 15 8.37 0.38 -30.55
CA GLU A 15 8.00 1.79 -30.79
C GLU A 15 6.93 2.26 -29.78
N ARG A 16 5.97 1.39 -29.46
CA ARG A 16 4.85 1.70 -28.56
C ARG A 16 5.19 1.60 -27.08
N PHE A 17 6.17 0.77 -26.73
CA PHE A 17 6.67 0.52 -25.37
C PHE A 17 8.20 0.66 -25.36
N PRO A 18 8.74 1.89 -25.34
CA PRO A 18 10.17 2.14 -25.48
C PRO A 18 11.01 1.75 -24.26
N ASP A 19 10.36 1.54 -23.10
CA ASP A 19 11.03 1.03 -21.91
C ASP A 19 11.28 -0.48 -22.04
N THR A 20 12.48 -0.83 -22.48
CA THR A 20 12.89 -2.22 -22.72
C THR A 20 13.05 -3.04 -21.43
N SER A 21 12.91 -2.44 -20.24
CA SER A 21 13.06 -3.18 -18.97
C SER A 21 11.83 -4.03 -18.62
N THR A 22 10.67 -3.75 -19.21
CA THR A 22 9.37 -4.32 -18.81
C THR A 22 8.81 -5.36 -19.78
N LEU A 23 9.25 -5.39 -21.04
CA LEU A 23 8.70 -6.28 -22.07
C LEU A 23 9.75 -6.77 -23.06
N TRP A 24 9.79 -8.09 -23.27
CA TRP A 24 10.71 -8.75 -24.19
C TRP A 24 9.96 -9.69 -25.13
N LEU A 25 10.15 -9.51 -26.45
CA LEU A 25 9.76 -10.51 -27.45
C LEU A 25 10.99 -11.35 -27.80
N ALA A 26 10.94 -12.63 -27.47
CA ALA A 26 12.00 -13.59 -27.74
C ALA A 26 11.52 -14.70 -28.69
N ARG A 27 12.48 -15.27 -29.43
CA ARG A 27 12.28 -16.45 -30.28
C ARG A 27 13.21 -17.56 -29.81
N VAL A 28 12.72 -18.79 -29.89
CA VAL A 28 13.54 -19.99 -29.68
C VAL A 28 13.48 -20.85 -30.94
N ASP A 29 14.64 -21.26 -31.44
CA ASP A 29 14.75 -22.20 -32.56
C ASP A 29 14.73 -23.63 -32.01
N CYS A 30 13.59 -24.32 -32.17
CA CYS A 30 13.40 -25.67 -31.64
C CYS A 30 14.20 -26.74 -32.41
N ASP A 31 14.69 -26.45 -33.61
CA ASP A 31 15.54 -27.38 -34.36
C ASP A 31 16.98 -27.36 -33.82
N GLN A 32 17.41 -26.20 -33.27
CA GLN A 32 18.73 -26.02 -32.67
C GLN A 32 18.76 -26.30 -31.16
N HIS A 33 17.61 -26.22 -30.48
CA HIS A 33 17.49 -26.46 -29.04
C HIS A 33 16.44 -27.54 -28.80
N SER A 34 16.85 -28.66 -28.18
CA SER A 34 16.05 -29.88 -27.95
C SER A 34 14.86 -29.68 -26.99
N ILE A 35 13.92 -28.83 -27.36
CA ILE A 35 12.75 -28.43 -26.60
C ILE A 35 11.53 -29.04 -27.30
N SER A 36 11.24 -30.30 -26.97
CA SER A 36 10.01 -31.06 -27.32
C SER A 36 9.46 -30.93 -28.76
N ASP A 37 9.53 -32.03 -29.52
CA ASP A 37 9.16 -32.16 -30.95
C ASP A 37 7.69 -31.84 -31.35
N GLN A 38 6.83 -31.39 -30.43
CA GLN A 38 5.38 -31.30 -30.66
C GLN A 38 4.79 -29.88 -30.86
N GLN A 39 5.58 -28.80 -30.80
CA GLN A 39 5.03 -27.43 -30.87
C GLN A 39 5.77 -26.52 -31.86
N ILE A 40 5.51 -26.71 -33.15
CA ILE A 40 6.00 -25.80 -34.19
C ILE A 40 5.04 -24.59 -34.26
N SER A 41 5.51 -23.42 -33.83
CA SER A 41 4.80 -22.11 -33.83
C SER A 41 3.83 -21.83 -32.66
N THR A 42 4.26 -21.97 -31.40
CA THR A 42 3.50 -21.50 -30.23
C THR A 42 4.02 -20.16 -29.71
N LEU A 43 3.11 -19.26 -29.31
CA LEU A 43 3.44 -18.02 -28.62
C LEU A 43 3.12 -18.21 -27.13
N LYS A 44 4.14 -18.10 -26.27
CA LYS A 44 4.00 -18.27 -24.82
C LYS A 44 4.39 -16.98 -24.11
N LEU A 45 3.56 -16.58 -23.15
CA LEU A 45 3.83 -15.45 -22.28
C LEU A 45 4.60 -15.95 -21.05
N PHE A 46 5.62 -15.20 -20.66
CA PHE A 46 6.34 -15.40 -19.41
C PHE A 46 6.24 -14.12 -18.59
N ARG A 47 5.98 -14.26 -17.28
CA ARG A 47 6.02 -13.15 -16.31
C ARG A 47 7.00 -13.51 -15.20
N ASN A 48 8.01 -12.68 -14.97
CA ASN A 48 9.04 -12.87 -13.94
C ASN A 48 9.66 -14.30 -13.96
N GLY A 49 9.95 -14.80 -15.17
CA GLY A 49 10.53 -16.13 -15.38
C GLY A 49 9.54 -17.30 -15.33
N MET A 50 8.27 -17.08 -14.98
CA MET A 50 7.25 -18.12 -14.94
C MET A 50 6.47 -18.21 -16.26
N MET A 51 6.38 -19.41 -16.82
CA MET A 51 5.59 -19.68 -18.03
C MET A 51 4.09 -19.66 -17.71
N MET A 52 3.33 -18.82 -18.40
CA MET A 52 1.88 -18.80 -18.27
C MET A 52 1.27 -20.05 -18.92
N LYS A 53 0.25 -20.65 -18.30
CA LYS A 53 -0.31 -21.95 -18.71
C LYS A 53 -0.95 -21.95 -20.11
N ARG A 54 -1.44 -20.79 -20.59
CA ARG A 54 -2.08 -20.67 -21.90
C ARG A 54 -1.15 -20.01 -22.90
N GLU A 55 -1.13 -20.59 -24.10
CA GLU A 55 -0.49 -20.02 -25.28
C GLU A 55 -1.38 -18.93 -25.87
N TYR A 56 -0.78 -17.92 -26.49
CA TYR A 56 -1.51 -16.98 -27.32
C TYR A 56 -2.09 -17.73 -28.53
N ARG A 57 -3.42 -17.76 -28.61
CA ARG A 57 -4.19 -18.39 -29.69
C ARG A 57 -5.02 -17.39 -30.50
N GLY A 58 -4.82 -16.10 -30.24
CA GLY A 58 -5.44 -15.01 -30.98
C GLY A 58 -4.96 -14.95 -32.44
N GLN A 59 -5.58 -14.04 -33.20
CA GLN A 59 -5.25 -13.86 -34.61
C GLN A 59 -3.77 -13.48 -34.78
N ARG A 60 -3.05 -14.23 -35.63
CA ARG A 60 -1.63 -13.99 -35.93
C ARG A 60 -1.45 -12.79 -36.87
N SER A 61 -1.75 -11.60 -36.37
CA SER A 61 -1.58 -10.32 -37.06
C SER A 61 -0.83 -9.34 -36.16
N VAL A 62 -0.15 -8.36 -36.75
CA VAL A 62 0.60 -7.33 -36.02
C VAL A 62 -0.31 -6.61 -35.03
N VAL A 63 -1.50 -6.21 -35.47
CA VAL A 63 -2.50 -5.50 -34.66
C VAL A 63 -2.96 -6.33 -33.46
N ALA A 64 -3.40 -7.57 -33.69
CA ALA A 64 -3.90 -8.42 -32.61
C ALA A 64 -2.83 -8.87 -31.60
N ILE A 65 -1.54 -8.86 -31.99
CA ILE A 65 -0.42 -9.12 -31.07
C ILE A 65 -0.11 -7.85 -30.27
N ALA A 66 -0.09 -6.68 -30.92
CA ALA A 66 0.15 -5.40 -30.26
C ALA A 66 -0.96 -5.05 -29.27
N ASP A 67 -2.23 -5.29 -29.63
CA ASP A 67 -3.39 -5.05 -28.77
C ASP A 67 -3.36 -5.99 -27.56
N PHE A 68 -3.06 -7.28 -27.76
CA PHE A 68 -2.89 -8.24 -26.65
C PHE A 68 -1.78 -7.81 -25.68
N ILE A 69 -0.64 -7.33 -26.20
CA ILE A 69 0.46 -6.82 -25.38
C ILE A 69 0.05 -5.54 -24.64
N GLN A 70 -0.70 -4.66 -25.30
CA GLN A 70 -1.19 -3.42 -24.68
C GLN A 70 -2.19 -3.70 -23.56
N GLU A 71 -3.19 -4.56 -23.80
CA GLU A 71 -4.16 -4.97 -22.77
C GLU A 71 -3.47 -5.60 -21.55
N VAL A 72 -2.38 -6.32 -21.78
CA VAL A 72 -1.57 -6.93 -20.72
C VAL A 72 -0.71 -5.91 -19.96
N ASN A 73 -0.32 -4.78 -20.57
CA ASN A 73 0.67 -3.83 -20.03
C ASN A 73 0.10 -2.50 -19.50
N THR A 74 -1.19 -2.19 -19.63
CA THR A 74 -1.72 -0.85 -19.30
C THR A 74 -2.19 -0.64 -17.86
N VAL A 75 -1.88 -1.54 -16.93
CA VAL A 75 -2.23 -1.32 -15.51
C VAL A 75 -1.13 -0.48 -14.85
N ASP A 76 -1.49 0.71 -14.35
CA ASP A 76 -0.58 1.59 -13.62
C ASP A 76 -0.16 0.95 -12.28
N ARG A 77 1.03 0.34 -12.25
CA ARG A 77 1.61 -0.31 -11.06
C ARG A 77 2.18 0.68 -10.05
N SER A 78 2.07 2.00 -10.27
CA SER A 78 2.30 2.99 -9.22
C SER A 78 1.13 3.08 -8.24
N LYS A 79 -0.03 2.49 -8.59
CA LYS A 79 -1.25 2.48 -7.78
C LYS A 79 -1.64 1.07 -7.36
N ARG A 80 -2.47 1.00 -6.32
CA ARG A 80 -3.17 -0.22 -5.92
C ARG A 80 -4.32 -0.47 -6.90
N ASN A 81 -4.35 -1.64 -7.52
CA ASN A 81 -5.38 -1.97 -8.50
C ASN A 81 -6.15 -3.22 -8.07
N ILE A 82 -7.47 -3.19 -8.15
CA ILE A 82 -8.33 -4.38 -8.10
C ILE A 82 -8.94 -4.58 -9.48
N ILE A 83 -8.69 -5.75 -10.07
CA ILE A 83 -9.16 -6.11 -11.42
C ILE A 83 -10.12 -7.28 -11.31
N GLY A 84 -11.35 -7.07 -11.79
CA GLY A 84 -12.34 -8.13 -11.92
C GLY A 84 -12.46 -8.63 -13.37
N TYR A 85 -12.43 -9.94 -13.53
CA TYR A 85 -12.57 -10.62 -14.82
C TYR A 85 -13.92 -11.35 -14.82
N PHE A 86 -14.88 -10.87 -15.60
CA PHE A 86 -16.28 -11.34 -15.58
C PHE A 86 -16.70 -11.85 -16.95
N GLU A 87 -17.57 -12.85 -17.03
CA GLU A 87 -18.12 -13.31 -18.32
C GLU A 87 -18.91 -12.20 -19.03
N THR A 88 -19.87 -11.61 -18.31
CA THR A 88 -20.73 -10.54 -18.79
C THR A 88 -20.85 -9.44 -17.75
N LYS A 89 -21.27 -8.25 -18.19
CA LYS A 89 -21.55 -7.12 -17.31
C LYS A 89 -22.85 -7.29 -16.52
N ASP A 90 -23.80 -8.05 -17.06
CA ASP A 90 -25.09 -8.33 -16.42
C ASP A 90 -24.99 -9.63 -15.62
N SER A 91 -24.22 -9.60 -14.54
CA SER A 91 -24.01 -10.75 -13.65
C SER A 91 -24.00 -10.32 -12.19
N ASP A 92 -24.48 -11.19 -11.30
CA ASP A 92 -24.48 -10.94 -9.84
C ASP A 92 -23.05 -10.72 -9.29
N ASN A 93 -22.07 -11.42 -9.88
CA ASN A 93 -20.65 -11.26 -9.56
C ASN A 93 -20.18 -9.84 -9.87
N TYR A 94 -20.48 -9.34 -11.08
CA TYR A 94 -20.08 -8.00 -11.47
C TYR A 94 -20.83 -6.94 -10.67
N HIS A 95 -22.13 -7.10 -10.41
CA HIS A 95 -22.87 -6.13 -9.59
C HIS A 95 -22.35 -6.04 -8.16
N THR A 96 -21.87 -7.15 -7.59
CA THR A 96 -21.21 -7.12 -6.29
C THR A 96 -19.87 -6.38 -6.36
N PHE A 97 -19.06 -6.67 -7.38
CA PHE A 97 -17.80 -5.95 -7.62
C PHE A 97 -18.01 -4.45 -7.84
N GLU A 98 -18.99 -4.05 -8.64
CA GLU A 98 -19.35 -2.66 -8.94
C GLU A 98 -19.74 -1.90 -7.66
N LYS A 99 -20.51 -2.53 -6.76
CA LYS A 99 -20.84 -1.92 -5.46
C LYS A 99 -19.59 -1.68 -4.61
N VAL A 100 -18.69 -2.65 -4.53
CA VAL A 100 -17.43 -2.52 -3.78
C VAL A 100 -16.53 -1.45 -4.39
N ALA A 101 -16.39 -1.45 -5.72
CA ALA A 101 -15.61 -0.46 -6.47
C ALA A 101 -16.11 0.97 -6.22
N ASN A 102 -17.43 1.19 -6.19
CA ASN A 102 -18.00 2.50 -5.92
C ASN A 102 -17.69 3.02 -4.51
N ILE A 103 -17.57 2.14 -3.51
CA ILE A 103 -17.25 2.53 -2.13
C ILE A 103 -15.76 2.85 -1.98
N LEU A 104 -14.89 2.06 -2.62
CA LEU A 104 -13.43 2.11 -2.41
C LEU A 104 -12.67 2.82 -3.55
N ARG A 105 -13.37 3.53 -4.45
CA ARG A 105 -12.79 4.15 -5.65
C ARG A 105 -11.70 5.18 -5.36
N ASP A 106 -11.75 5.80 -4.17
CA ASP A 106 -10.81 6.83 -3.76
C ASP A 106 -9.55 6.19 -3.13
N ASP A 107 -9.64 4.96 -2.63
CA ASP A 107 -8.54 4.19 -2.04
C ASP A 107 -7.78 3.30 -3.05
N CYS A 108 -8.43 2.94 -4.15
CA CYS A 108 -7.96 1.95 -5.11
C CYS A 108 -8.44 2.23 -6.53
N THR A 109 -7.65 1.82 -7.52
CA THR A 109 -8.10 1.79 -8.92
C THR A 109 -8.84 0.48 -9.19
N PHE A 110 -10.10 0.57 -9.63
CA PHE A 110 -10.90 -0.60 -9.99
C PHE A 110 -11.02 -0.73 -11.52
N LEU A 111 -10.73 -1.93 -12.03
CA LEU A 111 -10.82 -2.25 -13.45
C LEU A 111 -11.69 -3.49 -13.64
N ALA A 112 -12.46 -3.54 -14.72
CA ALA A 112 -13.26 -4.71 -15.07
C ALA A 112 -13.05 -5.09 -16.53
N ALA A 113 -12.85 -6.38 -16.80
CA ALA A 113 -12.73 -6.95 -18.13
C ALA A 113 -13.85 -7.97 -18.37
N PHE A 114 -14.36 -8.02 -19.59
CA PHE A 114 -15.54 -8.82 -19.98
C PHE A 114 -15.32 -9.66 -21.23
N GLY A 115 -16.12 -10.72 -21.39
CA GLY A 115 -16.19 -11.49 -22.63
C GLY A 115 -14.85 -12.14 -23.00
N ALA A 116 -14.41 -11.93 -24.24
CA ALA A 116 -13.19 -12.51 -24.80
C ALA A 116 -11.91 -11.96 -24.13
N VAL A 117 -11.90 -10.69 -23.72
CA VAL A 117 -10.73 -10.02 -23.13
C VAL A 117 -10.34 -10.67 -21.80
N SER A 118 -11.32 -11.07 -21.00
CA SER A 118 -11.11 -11.71 -19.69
C SER A 118 -11.08 -13.24 -19.72
N GLU A 119 -11.33 -13.87 -20.87
CA GLU A 119 -11.44 -15.33 -20.98
C GLU A 119 -10.16 -16.09 -20.60
N SER A 120 -8.98 -15.49 -20.86
CA SER A 120 -7.69 -16.08 -20.47
C SER A 120 -7.49 -16.16 -18.96
N GLU A 121 -8.07 -15.22 -18.21
CA GLU A 121 -7.96 -15.11 -16.76
C GLU A 121 -9.08 -15.85 -16.03
N ARG A 122 -10.23 -16.12 -16.68
CA ARG A 122 -11.38 -16.87 -16.13
C ARG A 122 -11.26 -18.39 -16.22
N ILE A 123 -10.09 -18.97 -15.93
CA ILE A 123 -9.87 -20.43 -16.05
C ILE A 123 -10.82 -21.24 -15.11
N GLY A 124 -11.23 -20.65 -13.98
CA GLY A 124 -12.18 -21.22 -13.03
C GLY A 124 -13.52 -20.47 -12.96
N GLY A 125 -13.85 -19.65 -13.95
CA GLY A 125 -14.95 -18.70 -13.91
C GLY A 125 -14.51 -17.29 -13.51
N ASP A 126 -15.49 -16.43 -13.19
CA ASP A 126 -15.25 -15.06 -12.78
C ASP A 126 -14.30 -15.00 -11.57
N ASN A 127 -13.39 -14.04 -11.59
CA ASN A 127 -12.44 -13.85 -10.49
C ASN A 127 -12.05 -12.39 -10.32
N VAL A 128 -11.52 -12.08 -9.14
CA VAL A 128 -11.01 -10.76 -8.78
C VAL A 128 -9.57 -10.90 -8.31
N ILE A 129 -8.70 -10.02 -8.80
CA ILE A 129 -7.26 -10.01 -8.52
C ILE A 129 -6.87 -8.64 -8.00
N TYR A 130 -6.10 -8.61 -6.92
CA TYR A 130 -5.42 -7.42 -6.43
C TYR A 130 -4.00 -7.39 -6.97
N LYS A 131 -3.62 -6.26 -7.58
CA LYS A 131 -2.28 -5.94 -8.04
C LYS A 131 -1.69 -4.85 -7.12
N PRO A 132 -0.73 -5.20 -6.26
CA PRO A 132 -0.06 -4.24 -5.39
C PRO A 132 0.77 -3.23 -6.18
N VAL A 133 1.18 -2.16 -5.49
CA VAL A 133 2.16 -1.20 -6.01
C VAL A 133 3.49 -1.91 -6.25
N GLY A 134 4.10 -1.66 -7.40
CA GLY A 134 5.38 -2.24 -7.81
C GLY A 134 5.24 -3.44 -8.75
N GLU A 135 6.15 -3.52 -9.72
CA GLU A 135 6.16 -4.54 -10.79
C GLU A 135 6.53 -5.95 -10.30
N ASN A 136 7.35 -6.03 -9.25
CA ASN A 136 7.88 -7.31 -8.75
C ASN A 136 7.07 -7.92 -7.61
N VAL A 137 5.93 -7.32 -7.25
CA VAL A 137 5.08 -7.82 -6.17
C VAL A 137 4.03 -8.77 -6.77
N PRO A 138 3.92 -10.01 -6.24
CA PRO A 138 2.99 -10.99 -6.77
C PRO A 138 1.54 -10.53 -6.60
N ASP A 139 0.73 -10.84 -7.61
CA ASP A 139 -0.71 -10.59 -7.59
C ASP A 139 -1.39 -11.47 -6.52
N MET A 140 -2.46 -10.96 -5.90
CA MET A 140 -3.23 -11.69 -4.90
C MET A 140 -4.64 -11.99 -5.44
N ILE A 141 -5.03 -13.25 -5.46
CA ILE A 141 -6.33 -13.68 -6.00
C ILE A 141 -7.34 -13.75 -4.87
N TYR A 142 -8.54 -13.19 -5.09
CA TYR A 142 -9.67 -13.39 -4.20
C TYR A 142 -10.25 -14.80 -4.41
N LEU A 143 -10.30 -15.58 -3.33
CA LEU A 143 -10.78 -16.97 -3.35
C LEU A 143 -12.19 -17.14 -2.74
N GLY A 144 -12.81 -16.04 -2.28
CA GLY A 144 -14.16 -16.07 -1.73
C GLY A 144 -15.24 -16.02 -2.82
N SER A 145 -16.50 -16.10 -2.40
CA SER A 145 -17.64 -16.00 -3.32
C SER A 145 -17.86 -14.57 -3.78
N LEU A 146 -17.81 -14.33 -5.10
CA LEU A 146 -18.05 -13.00 -5.69
C LEU A 146 -19.50 -12.52 -5.56
N THR A 147 -20.44 -13.38 -5.23
CA THR A 147 -21.82 -13.00 -4.90
C THR A 147 -21.99 -12.54 -3.46
N ASN A 148 -20.97 -12.72 -2.60
CA ASN A 148 -21.00 -12.29 -1.22
C ASN A 148 -20.35 -10.90 -1.10
N PHE A 149 -21.20 -9.89 -0.94
CA PHE A 149 -20.77 -8.50 -0.79
C PHE A 149 -19.82 -8.31 0.40
N ASP A 150 -20.17 -8.80 1.59
CA ASP A 150 -19.39 -8.55 2.81
C ASP A 150 -17.97 -9.11 2.70
N LEU A 151 -17.83 -10.34 2.20
CA LEU A 151 -16.52 -10.97 2.02
C LEU A 151 -15.69 -10.27 0.94
N THR A 152 -16.32 -9.86 -0.17
CA THR A 152 -15.63 -9.16 -1.27
C THR A 152 -15.20 -7.77 -0.82
N TYR A 153 -16.06 -7.07 -0.07
CA TYR A 153 -15.79 -5.76 0.49
C TYR A 153 -14.64 -5.81 1.51
N VAL A 154 -14.71 -6.68 2.51
CA VAL A 154 -13.66 -6.79 3.55
C VAL A 154 -12.30 -7.13 2.94
N TRP A 155 -12.27 -8.08 1.99
CA TRP A 155 -11.01 -8.43 1.32
C TRP A 155 -10.47 -7.27 0.48
N SER A 156 -11.33 -6.58 -0.27
CA SER A 156 -10.92 -5.43 -1.10
C SER A 156 -10.45 -4.27 -0.23
N GLN A 157 -11.17 -3.97 0.85
CA GLN A 157 -10.83 -2.93 1.81
C GLN A 157 -9.46 -3.19 2.44
N ASP A 158 -9.20 -4.42 2.88
CA ASP A 158 -7.90 -4.82 3.45
C ASP A 158 -6.73 -4.61 2.47
N LYS A 159 -6.98 -4.78 1.16
CA LYS A 159 -5.95 -4.55 0.13
C LYS A 159 -5.81 -3.09 -0.28
N CYS A 160 -6.90 -2.33 -0.27
CA CYS A 160 -6.91 -0.94 -0.72
C CYS A 160 -6.46 0.04 0.36
N VAL A 161 -6.87 -0.19 1.60
CA VAL A 161 -6.59 0.66 2.75
C VAL A 161 -5.56 -0.05 3.62
N PRO A 162 -4.25 0.22 3.42
CA PRO A 162 -3.21 -0.44 4.19
C PRO A 162 -3.36 -0.08 5.67
N LEU A 163 -3.02 -1.04 6.54
CA LEU A 163 -3.04 -0.82 7.99
C LEU A 163 -2.14 0.36 8.39
N VAL A 164 -0.99 0.50 7.73
CA VAL A 164 -0.07 1.62 7.87
C VAL A 164 -0.12 2.46 6.60
N ARG A 165 -0.62 3.71 6.69
CA ARG A 165 -0.79 4.62 5.53
C ARG A 165 0.40 5.57 5.41
N GLU A 166 0.75 5.97 4.18
CA GLU A 166 1.71 7.07 3.99
C GLU A 166 1.02 8.40 4.30
N ILE A 167 1.63 9.22 5.16
CA ILE A 167 1.21 10.62 5.31
C ILE A 167 2.02 11.50 4.37
N THR A 168 1.31 12.32 3.61
CA THR A 168 1.85 13.29 2.67
C THR A 168 1.24 14.66 2.95
N PHE A 169 1.70 15.70 2.24
CA PHE A 169 1.10 17.03 2.40
C PHE A 169 -0.31 17.12 1.81
N GLU A 170 -0.62 16.23 0.86
CA GLU A 170 -1.91 16.18 0.16
C GLU A 170 -3.00 15.54 1.02
N ASN A 171 -2.68 14.50 1.80
CA ASN A 171 -3.65 13.79 2.65
C ASN A 171 -3.57 14.16 4.14
N GLY A 172 -2.59 14.98 4.53
CA GLY A 172 -2.37 15.32 5.94
C GLY A 172 -3.56 16.01 6.60
N GLU A 173 -4.23 16.91 5.89
CA GLU A 173 -5.43 17.61 6.38
C GLU A 173 -6.57 16.61 6.68
N GLU A 174 -6.89 15.72 5.74
CA GLU A 174 -7.89 14.67 5.90
C GLU A 174 -7.58 13.73 7.08
N LEU A 175 -6.32 13.28 7.21
CA LEU A 175 -5.91 12.40 8.30
C LEU A 175 -6.07 13.07 9.67
N THR A 176 -5.83 14.38 9.75
CA THR A 176 -6.00 15.14 11.01
C THR A 176 -7.47 15.42 11.34
N GLU A 177 -8.35 15.51 10.33
CA GLU A 177 -9.80 15.65 10.53
C GLU A 177 -10.43 14.42 11.19
N GLU A 178 -9.83 13.23 11.04
CA GLU A 178 -10.27 12.02 11.75
C GLU A 178 -10.21 12.21 13.29
N GLY A 179 -9.36 13.13 13.79
CA GLY A 179 -9.27 13.47 15.21
C GLY A 179 -8.64 12.39 16.09
N ILE A 180 -8.03 11.38 15.47
CA ILE A 180 -7.35 10.25 16.12
C ILE A 180 -5.84 10.52 16.14
N PRO A 181 -5.13 10.31 17.26
CA PRO A 181 -3.68 10.48 17.36
C PRO A 181 -2.92 9.68 16.29
N PHE A 182 -1.71 10.11 15.96
CA PHE A 182 -0.84 9.43 15.00
C PHE A 182 0.26 8.63 15.70
N LEU A 183 0.50 7.39 15.26
CA LEU A 183 1.73 6.63 15.47
C LEU A 183 2.47 6.58 14.13
N ILE A 184 3.59 7.29 14.02
CA ILE A 184 4.27 7.55 12.75
C ILE A 184 5.66 6.93 12.77
N LEU A 185 5.98 6.12 11.75
CA LEU A 185 7.35 5.81 11.38
C LEU A 185 7.88 6.87 10.40
N PHE A 186 8.89 7.61 10.81
CA PHE A 186 9.73 8.39 9.92
C PHE A 186 10.86 7.51 9.39
N HIS A 187 10.91 7.31 8.08
CA HIS A 187 11.99 6.59 7.41
C HIS A 187 12.42 7.31 6.12
N VAL A 188 13.65 7.06 5.67
CA VAL A 188 14.08 7.52 4.35
C VAL A 188 13.42 6.65 3.28
N LYS A 189 13.15 7.22 2.10
CA LYS A 189 12.36 6.57 1.06
C LYS A 189 12.92 5.22 0.61
N GLU A 190 14.25 5.09 0.61
CA GLU A 190 14.96 3.89 0.20
C GLU A 190 14.96 2.79 1.27
N ASP A 191 14.70 3.14 2.53
CA ASP A 191 14.64 2.21 3.66
C ASP A 191 13.25 1.54 3.74
N THR A 192 13.05 0.55 2.87
CA THR A 192 11.83 -0.26 2.86
C THR A 192 11.83 -1.35 3.93
N GLU A 193 13.01 -1.73 4.45
CA GLU A 193 13.14 -2.78 5.47
C GLU A 193 12.55 -2.31 6.80
N SER A 194 12.85 -1.09 7.24
CA SER A 194 12.25 -0.52 8.45
C SER A 194 10.73 -0.38 8.34
N LEU A 195 10.23 0.00 7.16
CA LEU A 195 8.79 0.09 6.91
C LEU A 195 8.12 -1.28 6.99
N GLU A 196 8.70 -2.31 6.37
CA GLU A 196 8.19 -3.67 6.44
C GLU A 196 8.17 -4.20 7.89
N GLN A 197 9.25 -3.99 8.64
CA GLN A 197 9.32 -4.36 10.06
C GLN A 197 8.25 -3.66 10.89
N PHE A 198 8.04 -2.36 10.67
CA PHE A 198 7.00 -1.60 11.34
C PHE A 198 5.59 -2.10 10.99
N GLN A 199 5.30 -2.35 9.72
CA GLN A 199 4.02 -2.92 9.29
C GLN A 199 3.73 -4.27 9.94
N GLN A 200 4.74 -5.16 9.98
CA GLN A 200 4.61 -6.47 10.62
C GLN A 200 4.33 -6.34 12.13
N GLU A 201 5.04 -5.48 12.84
CA GLU A 201 4.87 -5.31 14.28
C GLU A 201 3.58 -4.59 14.66
N VAL A 202 3.11 -3.63 13.85
CA VAL A 202 1.77 -3.02 14.00
C VAL A 202 0.70 -4.09 13.81
N ALA A 203 0.77 -4.89 12.76
CA ALA A 203 -0.18 -5.97 12.51
C ALA A 203 -0.17 -7.06 13.60
N ARG A 204 0.99 -7.33 14.19
CA ARG A 204 1.13 -8.35 15.24
C ARG A 204 0.66 -7.87 16.62
N GLN A 205 0.92 -6.60 16.96
CA GLN A 205 0.78 -6.11 18.34
C GLN A 205 -0.34 -5.10 18.54
N LEU A 206 -0.77 -4.37 17.50
CA LEU A 206 -1.59 -3.17 17.62
C LEU A 206 -2.96 -3.26 16.94
N ILE A 207 -3.36 -4.43 16.43
CA ILE A 207 -4.71 -4.60 15.84
C ILE A 207 -5.82 -4.26 16.83
N SER A 208 -5.61 -4.48 18.13
CA SER A 208 -6.57 -4.09 19.18
C SER A 208 -6.73 -2.57 19.32
N GLU A 209 -5.75 -1.80 18.87
CA GLU A 209 -5.73 -0.33 18.93
C GLU A 209 -6.22 0.31 17.62
N LYS A 210 -6.71 -0.50 16.66
CA LYS A 210 -7.29 0.03 15.43
C LYS A 210 -8.51 0.90 15.78
N GLY A 211 -8.45 2.18 15.39
CA GLY A 211 -9.48 3.17 15.67
C GLY A 211 -9.25 4.01 16.93
N SER A 212 -8.30 3.65 17.81
CA SER A 212 -7.83 4.52 18.90
C SER A 212 -6.59 5.32 18.52
N ILE A 213 -5.82 4.84 17.53
CA ILE A 213 -4.64 5.51 16.97
C ILE A 213 -4.52 5.19 15.47
N ASN A 214 -4.01 6.14 14.70
CA ASN A 214 -3.73 6.00 13.27
C ASN A 214 -2.28 5.60 13.04
N PHE A 215 -2.06 4.46 12.36
CA PHE A 215 -0.71 3.99 12.02
C PHE A 215 -0.27 4.58 10.69
N LEU A 216 0.81 5.35 10.71
CA LEU A 216 1.31 6.08 9.55
C LEU A 216 2.80 5.84 9.34
N HIS A 217 3.27 6.11 8.14
CA HIS A 217 4.69 6.29 7.84
C HIS A 217 4.90 7.54 7.00
N ALA A 218 6.08 8.14 7.11
CA ALA A 218 6.41 9.42 6.50
C ALA A 218 7.86 9.43 5.99
N ASP A 219 8.05 10.06 4.83
CA ASP A 219 9.38 10.35 4.27
C ASP A 219 10.11 11.39 5.12
N CYS A 220 11.22 11.00 5.74
CA CYS A 220 12.02 11.88 6.61
C CYS A 220 12.48 13.16 5.91
N ASP A 221 12.78 13.12 4.61
CA ASP A 221 13.30 14.27 3.87
C ASP A 221 12.20 15.29 3.57
N LYS A 222 10.96 14.83 3.39
CA LYS A 222 9.79 15.72 3.24
C LYS A 222 9.33 16.28 4.59
N PHE A 223 9.40 15.48 5.66
CA PHE A 223 8.89 15.84 6.99
C PHE A 223 9.99 16.29 7.97
N ARG A 224 11.02 16.99 7.48
CA ARG A 224 12.14 17.51 8.29
C ARG A 224 11.70 18.46 9.41
N HIS A 225 10.68 19.28 9.17
CA HIS A 225 10.19 20.23 10.16
C HIS A 225 9.51 19.53 11.35
N PRO A 226 8.59 18.57 11.14
CA PRO A 226 8.10 17.70 12.21
C PRO A 226 9.20 16.93 12.96
N LEU A 227 10.22 16.42 12.26
CA LEU A 227 11.36 15.77 12.92
C LEU A 227 12.12 16.74 13.83
N LEU A 228 12.29 18.00 13.42
CA LEU A 228 12.97 19.02 14.22
C LEU A 228 12.25 19.31 15.53
N HIS A 229 10.91 19.24 15.57
CA HIS A 229 10.11 19.41 16.80
C HIS A 229 10.51 18.40 17.87
N ILE A 230 10.86 17.17 17.47
CA ILE A 230 11.35 16.12 18.37
C ILE A 230 12.87 16.02 18.41
N GLN A 231 13.58 17.07 17.97
CA GLN A 231 15.05 17.17 17.98
C GLN A 231 15.73 16.04 17.19
N LYS A 232 15.09 15.60 16.10
CA LYS A 232 15.60 14.61 15.15
C LYS A 232 15.82 15.23 13.78
N THR A 233 16.64 14.55 12.99
CA THR A 233 16.94 14.87 11.60
C THR A 233 16.78 13.62 10.73
N PRO A 234 16.78 13.73 9.38
CA PRO A 234 16.77 12.54 8.52
C PRO A 234 17.92 11.56 8.81
N ALA A 235 19.05 12.03 9.34
CA ALA A 235 20.18 11.18 9.71
C ALA A 235 19.90 10.31 10.96
N ASP A 236 18.88 10.65 11.74
CA ASP A 236 18.43 9.86 12.89
C ASP A 236 17.39 8.80 12.51
N CYS A 237 16.89 8.82 11.27
CA CYS A 237 15.90 7.85 10.80
C CYS A 237 16.51 6.43 10.69
N PRO A 238 15.73 5.37 10.97
CA PRO A 238 14.30 5.36 11.28
C PRO A 238 13.93 5.83 12.70
N VAL A 239 12.88 6.67 12.80
CA VAL A 239 12.35 7.17 14.08
C VAL A 239 10.86 6.87 14.18
N ILE A 240 10.42 6.30 15.31
CA ILE A 240 8.99 6.16 15.60
C ILE A 240 8.58 7.23 16.61
N ALA A 241 7.45 7.89 16.35
CA ALA A 241 6.89 8.88 17.27
C ALA A 241 5.36 8.82 17.30
N ILE A 242 4.79 9.27 18.41
CA ILE A 242 3.38 9.56 18.53
C ILE A 242 3.18 11.07 18.43
N ASP A 243 2.23 11.53 17.62
CA ASP A 243 1.70 12.90 17.67
C ASP A 243 0.25 12.84 18.18
N SER A 244 0.02 13.43 19.35
CA SER A 244 -1.29 13.41 20.01
C SER A 244 -2.18 14.60 19.63
N PHE A 245 -1.78 15.41 18.65
CA PHE A 245 -2.34 16.74 18.34
C PHE A 245 -2.21 17.79 19.45
N ARG A 246 -1.56 17.42 20.56
CA ARG A 246 -1.14 18.33 21.62
C ARG A 246 0.39 18.30 21.74
N HIS A 247 0.94 17.10 21.84
CA HIS A 247 2.37 16.89 22.01
C HIS A 247 2.88 15.74 21.14
N MET A 248 4.19 15.77 20.86
CA MET A 248 4.91 14.67 20.23
C MET A 248 5.74 13.88 21.25
N TYR A 249 5.70 12.56 21.17
CA TYR A 249 6.46 11.63 22.01
C TYR A 249 7.29 10.70 21.14
N VAL A 250 8.55 10.46 21.51
CA VAL A 250 9.48 9.64 20.72
C VAL A 250 9.58 8.25 21.33
N PHE A 251 9.49 7.22 20.49
CA PHE A 251 9.77 5.84 20.90
C PHE A 251 11.27 5.67 21.18
N SER A 252 11.63 4.90 22.20
CA SER A 252 12.99 4.90 22.79
C SER A 252 14.11 4.58 21.78
N ASP A 253 13.98 3.48 21.04
CA ASP A 253 14.93 3.05 20.01
C ASP A 253 14.15 2.21 18.99
N PHE A 254 14.39 2.42 17.69
CA PHE A 254 13.76 1.61 16.64
C PHE A 254 14.08 0.11 16.80
N LYS A 255 15.28 -0.24 17.30
CA LYS A 255 15.69 -1.64 17.53
C LYS A 255 14.80 -2.37 18.53
N ASP A 256 14.12 -1.63 19.41
CA ASP A 256 13.21 -2.17 20.39
C ASP A 256 11.83 -2.54 19.81
N LEU A 257 11.55 -2.16 18.56
CA LEU A 257 10.27 -2.40 17.90
C LEU A 257 9.87 -3.88 17.88
N SER A 258 10.83 -4.77 17.64
CA SER A 258 10.59 -6.23 17.61
C SER A 258 10.42 -6.85 18.99
N ILE A 259 10.69 -6.11 20.08
CA ILE A 259 10.50 -6.63 21.44
C ILE A 259 8.99 -6.70 21.72
N PRO A 260 8.43 -7.90 21.98
CA PRO A 260 6.99 -8.04 22.23
C PRO A 260 6.51 -7.16 23.38
N GLY A 261 5.43 -6.44 23.13
CA GLY A 261 4.76 -5.57 24.09
C GLY A 261 5.28 -4.14 24.12
N LYS A 262 6.49 -3.83 23.65
CA LYS A 262 7.05 -2.47 23.79
C LYS A 262 6.28 -1.41 23.00
N ILE A 263 6.02 -1.64 21.71
CA ILE A 263 5.26 -0.68 20.90
C ILE A 263 3.80 -0.57 21.39
N LYS A 264 3.22 -1.68 21.85
CA LYS A 264 1.89 -1.67 22.49
C LYS A 264 1.88 -0.84 23.76
N GLN A 265 2.87 -1.01 24.63
CA GLN A 265 3.00 -0.24 25.85
C GLN A 265 3.16 1.26 25.56
N PHE A 266 3.88 1.62 24.50
CA PHE A 266 4.02 3.01 24.09
C PHE A 266 2.65 3.66 23.75
N VAL A 267 1.77 2.93 23.05
CA VAL A 267 0.39 3.39 22.77
C VAL A 267 -0.45 3.45 24.05
N LEU A 268 -0.34 2.45 24.95
CA LEU A 268 -1.05 2.46 26.23
C LEU A 268 -0.58 3.59 27.17
N ASP A 269 0.71 3.93 27.12
CA ASP A 269 1.31 5.02 27.88
C ASP A 269 0.81 6.39 27.39
N LEU A 270 0.48 6.52 26.10
CA LEU A 270 -0.22 7.69 25.57
C LEU A 270 -1.61 7.81 26.19
N HIS A 271 -2.43 6.76 26.07
CA HIS A 271 -3.84 6.80 26.51
C HIS A 271 -3.99 6.96 28.03
N SER A 272 -3.04 6.45 28.81
CA SER A 272 -3.01 6.64 30.26
C SER A 272 -2.46 7.99 30.72
N GLY A 273 -2.01 8.85 29.79
CA GLY A 273 -1.35 10.12 30.09
C GLY A 273 0.05 9.96 30.71
N LYS A 274 0.59 8.73 30.75
CA LYS A 274 1.91 8.45 31.31
C LYS A 274 3.01 9.15 30.52
N LEU A 275 2.95 9.17 29.19
CA LEU A 275 3.96 9.88 28.38
C LEU A 275 4.06 11.37 28.73
N HIS A 276 2.92 12.01 28.98
CA HIS A 276 2.88 13.41 29.40
C HIS A 276 3.47 13.59 30.81
N ARG A 277 3.10 12.70 31.73
CA ARG A 277 3.60 12.70 33.12
C ARG A 277 5.12 12.49 33.18
N GLU A 278 5.64 11.50 32.46
CA GLU A 278 7.07 11.17 32.45
C GLU A 278 7.91 12.27 31.78
N PHE A 279 7.35 13.05 30.86
CA PHE A 279 8.05 14.21 30.33
C PHE A 279 8.32 15.27 31.42
N HIS A 280 7.34 15.52 32.29
CA HIS A 280 7.47 16.53 33.35
C HIS A 280 8.24 16.02 34.58
N HIS A 281 8.11 14.74 34.91
CA HIS A 281 8.59 14.18 36.18
C HIS A 281 9.74 13.17 36.02
N GLY A 282 10.10 12.83 34.79
CA GLY A 282 10.94 11.68 34.48
C GLY A 282 10.21 10.35 34.67
N PRO A 283 10.86 9.21 34.35
CA PRO A 283 10.28 7.88 34.51
C PRO A 283 9.56 7.68 35.83
N ASP A 284 8.39 7.04 35.78
CA ASP A 284 7.64 6.73 37.00
C ASP A 284 8.55 5.95 37.99
N PRO A 285 8.57 6.32 39.28
CA PRO A 285 9.43 5.66 40.25
C PRO A 285 9.05 4.18 40.35
N THR A 286 9.91 3.32 39.83
CA THR A 286 9.97 1.92 40.24
C THR A 286 10.67 1.86 41.60
N ASP A 287 10.44 0.81 42.39
CA ASP A 287 10.95 0.62 43.78
C ASP A 287 12.48 0.78 43.95
N SER A 288 13.24 1.13 42.91
CA SER A 288 14.71 1.20 42.89
C SER A 288 15.35 2.50 42.36
N THR A 289 14.60 3.59 42.08
CA THR A 289 15.21 4.81 41.48
C THR A 289 15.16 6.06 42.37
N PRO A 290 16.30 6.74 42.67
CA PRO A 290 16.30 8.00 43.43
C PRO A 290 15.77 9.18 42.61
N GLY A 291 15.12 10.13 43.30
CA GLY A 291 14.29 11.19 42.75
C GLY A 291 14.90 12.03 41.62
N GLN A 292 14.07 12.32 40.63
CA GLN A 292 14.43 13.05 39.42
C GLN A 292 14.04 14.53 39.44
N VAL A 293 14.79 15.30 38.65
CA VAL A 293 14.70 16.74 38.44
C VAL A 293 13.41 17.06 37.66
N LYS A 294 12.55 17.92 38.20
CA LYS A 294 11.35 18.41 37.50
C LYS A 294 11.75 19.24 36.30
N VAL A 295 11.30 18.86 35.10
CA VAL A 295 11.47 19.67 33.89
C VAL A 295 10.29 20.65 33.82
N ALA A 296 10.59 21.96 33.90
CA ALA A 296 9.57 23.01 33.92
C ALA A 296 8.97 23.35 32.54
N SER A 297 9.42 22.69 31.47
CA SER A 297 8.93 22.91 30.10
C SER A 297 7.90 21.85 29.70
N SER A 298 6.99 22.22 28.80
CA SER A 298 6.01 21.33 28.15
C SER A 298 6.71 20.35 27.19
N PRO A 299 6.11 19.16 26.93
CA PRO A 299 6.56 18.30 25.83
C PRO A 299 6.52 19.05 24.48
N PRO A 300 7.33 18.64 23.49
CA PRO A 300 7.30 19.26 22.17
C PRO A 300 5.87 19.34 21.62
N GLU A 301 5.46 20.51 21.17
CA GLU A 301 4.12 20.70 20.61
C GLU A 301 3.93 19.87 19.33
N SER A 302 2.68 19.43 19.13
CA SER A 302 2.26 18.73 17.91
C SER A 302 2.71 19.47 16.65
N SER A 303 3.41 18.77 15.76
CA SER A 303 3.73 19.33 14.45
C SER A 303 2.65 19.02 13.41
N PHE A 304 1.89 17.93 13.56
CA PHE A 304 0.84 17.56 12.62
C PHE A 304 -0.46 18.31 12.85
N GLN A 305 -0.67 18.90 14.04
CA GLN A 305 -1.77 19.85 14.27
C GLN A 305 -1.71 21.05 13.30
N LYS A 306 -0.52 21.38 12.76
CA LYS A 306 -0.36 22.44 11.76
C LYS A 306 -0.89 22.06 10.37
N LEU A 307 -1.16 20.77 10.13
CA LEU A 307 -1.80 20.27 8.91
C LEU A 307 -3.33 20.21 9.04
N ALA A 308 -3.87 20.39 10.25
CA ALA A 308 -5.31 20.45 10.47
C ALA A 308 -5.96 21.65 9.77
N PRO A 309 -7.28 21.58 9.47
CA PRO A 309 -8.02 22.69 8.89
C PRO A 309 -7.76 23.98 9.67
N SER A 310 -7.32 25.01 8.98
CA SER A 310 -6.91 26.27 9.60
C SER A 310 -8.07 27.24 9.72
N GLU A 311 -8.18 27.93 10.87
CA GLU A 311 -9.13 29.05 11.06
C GLU A 311 -8.92 30.21 10.08
N THR A 312 -7.72 30.31 9.50
CA THR A 312 -7.43 31.31 8.46
C THR A 312 -8.12 31.00 7.13
N ARG A 313 -8.53 29.74 6.92
CA ARG A 313 -9.16 29.26 5.68
C ARG A 313 -10.61 28.81 5.88
N TYR A 314 -10.97 28.36 7.08
CA TYR A 314 -12.30 27.81 7.40
C TYR A 314 -12.86 28.40 8.70
N THR A 315 -14.18 28.49 8.78
CA THR A 315 -14.88 28.69 10.07
C THR A 315 -14.99 27.35 10.76
N ILE A 316 -14.17 27.11 11.79
CA ILE A 316 -14.14 25.84 12.52
C ILE A 316 -15.29 25.83 13.55
N LEU A 317 -16.19 24.86 13.44
CA LEU A 317 -17.25 24.63 14.42
C LEU A 317 -16.68 23.81 15.59
N ASN A 318 -16.10 24.48 16.58
CA ASN A 318 -15.67 23.82 17.81
C ASN A 318 -16.90 23.32 18.58
N ARG A 319 -17.13 22.00 18.59
CA ARG A 319 -17.82 21.36 19.71
C ARG A 319 -16.78 21.14 20.79
N ASP A 320 -16.98 21.77 21.94
CA ASP A 320 -16.04 21.80 23.06
C ASP A 320 -15.39 20.43 23.31
N ARG A 321 -14.07 20.37 23.07
CA ARG A 321 -13.20 19.20 23.22
C ARG A 321 -12.64 19.06 24.64
N ASP A 322 -13.23 19.77 25.60
CA ASP A 322 -12.81 19.82 27.01
C ASP A 322 -13.54 18.80 27.91
N GLU A 323 -14.42 17.96 27.34
CA GLU A 323 -15.01 16.81 28.03
C GLU A 323 -14.59 15.51 27.35
N LEU A 324 -13.39 15.01 27.67
CA LEU A 324 -13.01 13.57 27.69
C LEU A 324 -11.62 13.38 28.29
#